data_AF-A0A9D6NW11-F1
#
_entry.id   AF-A0A9D6NW11-F1
#
_cell.length_a   1.000
_cell.length_b   1.000
_cell.length_c   1.000
_cell.angle_alpha   90.00
_cell.angle_beta   90.00
_cell.angle_gamma   90.00
#
_symmetry.space_group_name_H-M   'P 1'
#
loop_
_entity.id
_entity.type
_entity.pdbx_description
1 polymer ?
#
loop_
_entity_poly.entity_id
_entity_poly.type
_entity_poly.pdbx_seq_one_letter_code
_entity_poly.pdbx_strand_id
1 'polypeptide(L)' 'MRKVLLVLSLALQLGYMIALPAVILAFGGGWLDRQLGTSPLFILLGLALAILASSLWVWKFIQRVEK' A
#
# COMPACT_ATOMS: atom_id res chain seq x y z
N MET A 1 -15.70 22.85 -11.87
CA MET A 1 -14.56 22.03 -12.36
C MET A 1 -13.41 21.89 -11.35
N ARG A 2 -12.90 22.97 -10.71
CA ARG A 2 -11.79 22.88 -9.72
C ARG A 2 -11.96 21.86 -8.57
N LYS A 3 -13.17 21.73 -8.00
CA LYS A 3 -13.42 20.80 -6.88
C LYS A 3 -13.23 19.33 -7.28
N VAL A 4 -13.59 18.96 -8.52
CA VAL A 4 -13.44 17.58 -9.02
C VAL A 4 -11.96 17.20 -9.13
N LEU A 5 -11.12 18.12 -9.60
CA LEU A 5 -9.68 17.89 -9.72
C LEU A 5 -9.02 17.71 -8.34
N LEU A 6 -9.48 18.43 -7.32
CA LEU A 6 -8.98 18.27 -5.95
C LEU A 6 -9.33 16.89 -5.37
N VAL A 7 -10.60 16.46 -5.51
CA VAL A 7 -11.04 15.14 -5.06
C VAL A 7 -10.29 14.03 -5.79
N LEU A 8 -10.08 14.19 -7.10
CA LEU A 8 -9.32 13.24 -7.90
C LEU A 8 -7.85 13.16 -7.45
N SER A 9 -7.20 14.31 -7.22
CA SER A 9 -5.83 14.36 -6.70
C SER A 9 -5.72 13.65 -5.36
N LEU A 10 -6.68 13.87 -4.45
CA LEU A 10 -6.70 13.23 -3.14
C LEU A 10 -6.88 11.71 -3.26
N ALA A 11 -7.82 11.27 -4.11
CA ALA A 11 -8.06 9.86 -4.37
C ALA A 11 -6.83 9.16 -4.98
N LEU A 12 -6.14 9.81 -5.92
CA LEU A 12 -4.90 9.28 -6.51
C LEU A 12 -3.77 9.20 -5.48
N GLN A 13 -3.65 10.21 -4.61
CA GLN A 13 -2.64 10.22 -3.56
C GLN A 13 -2.87 9.08 -2.55
N LEU A 14 -4.11 8.89 -2.11
CA LEU A 14 -4.49 7.77 -1.24
C LEU A 14 -4.32 6.42 -1.92
N GLY A 15 -4.75 6.31 -3.18
CA GLY A 15 -4.58 5.10 -3.98
C GLY A 15 -3.11 4.71 -4.13
N TYR A 16 -2.24 5.68 -4.40
CA TYR A 16 -0.79 5.44 -4.48
C TYR A 16 -0.20 5.01 -3.13
N MET A 17 -0.66 5.59 -2.02
CA MET A 17 -0.22 5.20 -0.67
C MET A 17 -0.55 3.74 -0.32
N ILE A 18 -1.61 3.17 -0.90
CA ILE A 18 -2.01 1.78 -0.66
C ILE A 18 -1.37 0.85 -1.69
N ALA A 19 -1.41 1.24 -2.98
CA ALA A 19 -0.91 0.43 -4.07
C ALA A 19 0.61 0.23 -3.99
N LEU A 20 1.38 1.26 -3.64
CA LEU A 20 2.84 1.17 -3.63
C LEU A 20 3.36 0.13 -2.62
N PRO A 21 2.97 0.14 -1.32
CA PRO A 21 3.39 -0.89 -0.39
C PRO A 21 2.89 -2.29 -0.78
N ALA A 22 1.65 -2.39 -1.26
CA ALA A 22 1.06 -3.66 -1.67
C ALA A 22 1.84 -4.30 -2.82
N VAL A 23 2.15 -3.56 -3.87
CA VAL A 23 2.92 -4.05 -5.01
C VAL A 23 4.33 -4.45 -4.56
N ILE A 24 5.03 -3.59 -3.82
CA ILE A 24 6.41 -3.86 -3.40
C ILE A 24 6.48 -5.12 -2.50
N LEU A 25 5.61 -5.21 -1.49
CA LEU A 25 5.70 -6.28 -0.50
C LEU A 25 5.07 -7.59 -0.98
N ALA A 26 3.96 -7.55 -1.71
CA ALA A 26 3.38 -8.78 -2.25
C ALA A 26 4.23 -9.36 -3.39
N PHE A 27 4.77 -8.50 -4.28
CA PHE A 27 5.66 -8.95 -5.35
C PHE A 27 7.02 -9.41 -4.80
N GLY A 28 7.58 -8.68 -3.82
CA GLY A 28 8.79 -9.08 -3.11
C GLY A 28 8.61 -10.40 -2.37
N GLY A 29 7.47 -10.57 -1.68
CA GLY A 29 7.11 -11.83 -1.03
C GLY A 29 6.99 -12.99 -2.02
N GLY A 30 6.38 -12.76 -3.20
CA GLY A 30 6.24 -13.78 -4.23
C GLY A 30 7.53 -14.17 -4.92
N TRP A 31 8.43 -13.21 -5.11
CA TRP A 31 9.76 -13.50 -5.60
C TRP A 31 10.56 -14.35 -4.58
N LEU A 32 10.44 -14.04 -3.29
CA LEU A 32 11.10 -14.79 -2.23
C LEU A 32 10.53 -16.20 -2.07
N ASP A 33 9.20 -16.34 -2.16
CA ASP A 33 8.51 -17.64 -2.15
C ASP A 33 8.98 -18.55 -3.29
N ARG A 34 9.25 -17.99 -4.48
CA ARG A 34 9.79 -18.74 -5.63
C ARG A 34 11.24 -19.18 -5.43
N GLN A 35 12.06 -18.39 -4.74
CA GLN A 35 13.45 -18.76 -4.47
C GLN A 35 13.57 -19.80 -3.35
N LEU A 36 12.76 -19.67 -2.29
CA LEU A 36 12.85 -20.54 -1.12
C LEU A 36 11.94 -21.77 -1.21
N GLY A 37 11.07 -21.85 -2.21
CA GLY A 37 10.11 -22.96 -2.37
C GLY A 37 9.00 -22.95 -1.31
N THR A 38 8.79 -21.84 -0.61
CA THR A 38 7.84 -21.67 0.50
C THR A 38 6.48 -21.12 0.07
N SER A 39 6.21 -21.07 -1.24
CA SER A 39 4.96 -20.56 -1.81
C SER A 39 3.74 -21.19 -1.11
N PRO A 40 2.78 -20.41 -0.56
CA PRO A 40 2.61 -18.95 -0.66
C PRO A 40 2.84 -18.18 0.67
N LEU A 41 3.83 -18.56 1.49
CA LEU A 41 4.00 -17.98 2.83
C LEU A 41 4.48 -16.51 2.81
N PHE A 42 5.55 -16.20 2.06
CA PHE A 42 6.09 -14.83 2.02
C PHE A 42 5.19 -13.85 1.27
N ILE A 43 4.40 -14.30 0.29
CA ILE A 43 3.34 -13.47 -0.31
C ILE A 43 2.32 -13.06 0.73
N LEU A 44 1.82 -14.03 1.52
CA LEU A 44 0.82 -13.76 2.56
C LEU A 44 1.38 -12.83 3.64
N LEU A 45 2.63 -13.06 4.06
CA LEU A 45 3.32 -12.18 5.01
C LEU A 45 3.51 -10.78 4.42
N GLY A 46 3.95 -10.68 3.17
CA GLY A 46 4.12 -9.41 2.45
C GLY A 46 2.81 -8.63 2.33
N LEU A 47 1.71 -9.33 2.04
CA LEU A 47 0.38 -8.72 1.99
C LEU A 47 -0.07 -8.21 3.37
N ALA A 48 0.13 -8.99 4.43
CA ALA A 48 -0.17 -8.56 5.79
C ALA A 48 0.63 -7.31 6.19
N LEU A 49 1.93 -7.30 5.88
CA LEU A 49 2.80 -6.15 6.10
C LEU A 49 2.36 -4.94 5.26
N ALA A 50 1.91 -5.15 4.02
CA ALA A 50 1.41 -4.07 3.18
C ALA A 50 0.16 -3.41 3.75
N ILE A 51 -0.77 -4.20 4.28
CA ILE A 51 -1.98 -3.68 4.94
C ILE A 51 -1.59 -2.85 6.16
N LEU A 52 -0.68 -3.34 7.00
CA LEU A 52 -0.22 -2.61 8.17
C LEU A 52 0.52 -1.31 7.78
N ALA A 53 1.46 -1.39 6.83
CA ALA A 53 2.23 -0.24 6.38
C ALA A 53 1.33 0.83 5.73
N SER A 54 0.43 0.43 4.84
CA SER A 54 -0.51 1.35 4.19
C SER A 54 -1.48 1.98 5.20
N SER A 55 -2.00 1.19 6.16
CA SER A 55 -2.88 1.71 7.22
C SER A 55 -2.17 2.77 8.06
N LEU A 56 -0.93 2.52 8.50
CA LEU A 56 -0.13 3.51 9.23
C LEU A 56 0.18 4.75 8.39
N TRP A 57 0.41 4.58 7.09
CA TRP A 57 0.74 5.69 6.21
C TRP A 57 -0.47 6.59 5.94
N VAL A 58 -1.63 5.98 5.70
CA VAL A 58 -2.92 6.67 5.54
C VAL A 58 -3.30 7.36 6.85
N TRP A 59 -3.14 6.70 8.00
CA TRP A 59 -3.40 7.32 9.31
C TRP A 59 -2.58 8.60 9.49
N LYS A 60 -1.27 8.54 9.22
CA LYS A 60 -0.39 9.70 9.29
C LYS A 60 -0.77 10.79 8.27
N PHE A 61 -1.28 10.40 7.11
CA PHE A 61 -1.76 11.35 6.10
C PHE A 61 -3.01 12.09 6.57
N ILE A 62 -3.99 11.37 7.12
CA ILE A 62 -5.22 11.97 7.67
C ILE A 62 -4.86 12.99 8.76
N GLN A 63 -3.98 12.62 9.70
CA GLN A 63 -3.52 13.53 10.75
C GLN A 63 -2.78 14.78 10.24
N ARG A 64 -2.20 14.74 9.03
CA ARG A 64 -1.59 15.92 8.40
C ARG A 64 -2.60 16.82 7.70
N VAL A 65 -3.67 16.24 7.16
CA VAL A 65 -4.72 16.98 6.45
C VAL A 65 -5.71 17.62 7.43
N GLU A 66 -5.91 17.01 8.60
CA GLU A 66 -6.81 17.53 9.65
C GLU A 66 -6.20 18.67 10.48
N LYS A 67 -4.87 18.87 10.40
CA LYS A 67 -4.17 20.03 10.99
C LYS A 67 -4.24 21.26 10.09
#